data_AF-A0A2G6JSF0-F1
#
_entry.id   AF-A0A2G6JSF0-F1
#
_cell.length_a   1.000
_cell.length_b   1.000
_cell.length_c   1.000
_cell.angle_alpha   90.00
_cell.angle_beta   90.00
_cell.angle_gamma   90.00
#
_symmetry.space_group_name_H-M   'P 1'
#
loop_
_entity.id
_entity.type
_entity.pdbx_description
1 polymer ?
#
loop_
_entity_poly.entity_id
_entity_poly.type
_entity_poly.pdbx_seq_one_letter_code
_entity_poly.pdbx_strand_id
1 'polypeptide(L)'
;MSSVTTTASARPARPTAAEPVRKDIQALRAIAVGVVILGHLWPHRMPGGRVGVDVFFVISGFLITSHLMRRPPVTWPQLADFWARRIRRLLPAAALVLATSLAAAVLWLPQAMRSRAALEAAAASVYVENWAKVWVEADPVRSAEQASPLQHYWSLSVEEQFYIVWPLLLAATIIIGRRMSKNLVPVVALCVVAVSFLISVYTTASAEAVGYFGTHVRMWELAAGAALAVWVGRGFASEWHAGLRTVVSWAGLAMIAASALFLTFDYPFPGPWAALPVLGAVLVIAADSDATRWGGGRVLGIRPITYLGDISYSLYLWHWPVIVIAPFALGYELDMMHRIGILGLVLVLSVLSREFVEEKLRHQRGIVSTIPRSFAMGVVCIVSVLLLAAGVAVAS
;
A
#
# COMPACT_ATOMS: atom_id res chain seq x y z
N MET A 1 10.24 15.89 -64.99
CA MET A 1 11.43 15.37 -64.27
C MET A 1 11.29 15.75 -62.82
N SER A 2 11.19 14.74 -61.96
CA SER A 2 10.65 14.81 -60.60
C SER A 2 11.64 15.41 -59.60
N SER A 3 11.15 16.32 -58.76
CA SER A 3 11.85 16.86 -57.60
C SER A 3 11.90 15.82 -56.49
N VAL A 4 13.11 15.38 -56.14
CA VAL A 4 13.36 14.49 -54.99
C VAL A 4 13.44 15.35 -53.74
N THR A 5 12.41 15.26 -52.90
CA THR A 5 12.39 15.85 -51.55
C THR A 5 13.20 14.97 -50.62
N THR A 6 14.38 15.43 -50.22
CA THR A 6 15.24 14.74 -49.24
C THR A 6 14.60 14.83 -47.85
N THR A 7 14.03 13.73 -47.37
CA THR A 7 13.53 13.61 -45.99
C THR A 7 14.71 13.54 -45.03
N ALA A 8 14.92 14.61 -44.25
CA ALA A 8 15.89 14.62 -43.17
C ALA A 8 15.50 13.57 -42.11
N SER A 9 16.31 12.52 -41.99
CA SER A 9 16.21 11.50 -40.95
C SER A 9 16.40 12.14 -39.57
N ALA A 10 15.32 12.21 -38.79
CA ALA A 10 15.39 12.65 -37.40
C ALA A 10 16.18 11.62 -36.58
N ARG A 11 17.34 12.03 -36.04
CA ARG A 11 18.13 11.23 -35.10
C ARG A 11 17.25 10.78 -33.91
N PRO A 12 17.37 9.52 -33.46
CA PRO A 12 16.66 9.07 -32.26
C PRO A 12 17.12 9.88 -31.06
N ALA A 13 16.17 10.43 -30.31
CA ALA A 13 16.43 11.17 -29.08
C ALA A 13 17.23 10.29 -28.11
N ARG A 14 18.32 10.84 -27.54
CA ARG A 14 19.08 10.18 -26.48
C ARG A 14 18.14 9.80 -25.32
N PRO A 15 18.33 8.64 -24.67
CA PRO A 15 17.58 8.30 -23.47
C PRO A 15 17.83 9.41 -22.44
N THR A 16 16.76 10.10 -22.03
CA THR A 16 16.78 11.01 -20.89
C THR A 16 17.37 10.28 -19.68
N ALA A 17 18.35 10.88 -19.00
CA ALA A 17 18.93 10.34 -17.77
C ALA A 17 17.80 9.84 -16.85
N ALA A 18 17.92 8.62 -16.35
CA ALA A 18 16.93 8.07 -15.42
C ALA A 18 16.77 9.03 -14.25
N GLU A 19 15.53 9.45 -13.97
CA GLU A 19 15.26 10.34 -12.84
C GLU A 19 15.83 9.75 -11.54
N PRO A 20 16.42 10.57 -10.66
CA PRO A 20 16.93 10.10 -9.39
C PRO A 20 15.81 9.47 -8.55
N VAL A 21 16.09 8.28 -8.00
CA VAL A 21 15.16 7.58 -7.10
C VAL A 21 15.02 8.40 -5.81
N ARG A 22 13.77 8.72 -5.45
CA ARG A 22 13.39 9.36 -4.18
C ARG A 22 13.65 8.43 -2.99
N LYS A 23 14.80 8.59 -2.34
CA LYS A 23 15.27 7.77 -1.22
C LYS A 23 14.47 8.07 0.05
N ASP A 24 14.05 9.31 0.23
CA ASP A 24 13.15 9.72 1.29
C ASP A 24 11.84 8.91 1.31
N ILE A 25 11.23 8.67 0.15
CA ILE A 25 10.02 7.83 0.03
C ILE A 25 10.33 6.37 0.37
N GLN A 26 11.47 5.83 -0.06
CA GLN A 26 11.85 4.46 0.30
C GLN A 26 12.10 4.31 1.80
N ALA A 27 12.77 5.29 2.41
CA ALA A 27 12.95 5.33 3.86
C ALA A 27 11.60 5.41 4.58
N LEU A 28 10.67 6.25 4.10
CA LEU A 28 9.34 6.35 4.69
C LEU A 28 8.55 5.04 4.57
N ARG A 29 8.65 4.31 3.45
CA ARG A 29 8.08 2.96 3.31
C ARG A 29 8.68 1.97 4.30
N ALA A 30 9.99 2.04 4.52
CA ALA A 30 10.69 1.20 5.49
C ALA A 30 10.22 1.47 6.93
N ILE A 31 10.07 2.75 7.29
CA ILE A 31 9.54 3.17 8.59
C ILE A 31 8.10 2.68 8.75
N ALA A 32 7.24 2.89 7.76
CA ALA A 32 5.85 2.50 7.79
C ALA A 32 5.68 0.99 8.03
N VAL A 33 6.37 0.13 7.26
CA VAL A 33 6.30 -1.32 7.46
C VAL A 33 6.97 -1.75 8.75
N GLY A 34 8.05 -1.09 9.16
CA GLY A 34 8.72 -1.33 10.43
C GLY A 34 7.77 -1.08 11.61
N VAL A 35 7.07 0.05 11.63
CA VAL A 35 6.07 0.38 12.67
C VAL A 35 4.97 -0.67 12.73
N VAL A 36 4.46 -1.13 11.58
CA VAL A 36 3.45 -2.21 11.51
C VAL A 36 4.00 -3.51 12.11
N ILE A 37 5.18 -3.97 11.67
CA ILE A 37 5.77 -5.24 12.14
C ILE A 37 6.10 -5.17 13.64
N LEU A 38 6.69 -4.08 14.09
CA LEU A 38 7.03 -3.87 15.49
C LEU A 38 5.78 -3.80 16.38
N GLY A 39 4.69 -3.19 15.89
CA GLY A 39 3.41 -3.17 16.57
C GLY A 39 2.79 -4.55 16.79
N HIS A 40 2.98 -5.46 15.84
CA HIS A 40 2.47 -6.83 15.96
C HIS A 40 3.38 -7.72 16.85
N LEU A 41 4.71 -7.57 16.77
CA LEU A 41 5.64 -8.37 17.57
C LEU A 41 5.80 -7.86 19.02
N TRP A 42 5.69 -6.55 19.23
CA TRP A 42 5.89 -5.88 20.52
C TRP A 42 4.83 -4.79 20.77
N PRO A 43 3.54 -5.17 20.90
CA PRO A 43 2.43 -4.22 21.02
C PRO A 43 2.55 -3.25 22.20
N HIS A 44 3.13 -3.68 23.33
CA HIS A 44 3.37 -2.79 24.48
C HIS A 44 4.46 -1.73 24.26
N ARG A 45 5.37 -1.96 23.30
CA ARG A 45 6.44 -1.01 22.97
C ARG A 45 6.07 -0.11 21.79
N MET A 46 5.15 -0.57 20.94
CA MET A 46 4.68 0.13 19.75
C MET A 46 3.15 0.04 19.65
N PRO A 47 2.41 0.62 20.60
CA PRO A 47 0.96 0.45 20.68
C PRO A 47 0.22 1.08 19.48
N GLY A 48 0.81 2.10 18.86
CA GLY A 48 0.31 2.73 17.64
C GLY A 48 0.78 2.06 16.36
N GLY A 49 1.20 0.78 16.36
CA GLY A 49 1.71 0.10 15.15
C GLY A 49 0.78 0.17 13.93
N ARG A 50 -0.53 0.27 14.16
CA ARG A 50 -1.57 0.47 13.12
C ARG A 50 -1.35 1.72 12.26
N VAL A 51 -0.70 2.76 12.79
CA VAL A 51 -0.49 4.04 12.08
C VAL A 51 0.44 3.93 10.86
N GLY A 52 1.25 2.87 10.80
CA GLY A 52 2.09 2.61 9.65
C GLY A 52 1.28 2.34 8.38
N VAL A 53 0.05 1.82 8.50
CA VAL A 53 -0.86 1.63 7.36
C VAL A 53 -1.33 2.99 6.81
N ASP A 54 -1.68 3.93 7.67
CA ASP A 54 -2.12 5.27 7.26
C ASP A 54 -0.99 6.03 6.53
N VAL A 55 0.25 5.86 7.00
CA VAL A 55 1.45 6.37 6.29
C VAL A 55 1.60 5.70 4.92
N PHE A 56 1.38 4.39 4.80
CA PHE A 56 1.39 3.70 3.50
C PHE A 56 0.33 4.23 2.55
N PHE A 57 -0.89 4.45 3.02
CA PHE A 57 -1.98 5.01 2.20
C PHE A 57 -1.60 6.37 1.61
N VAL A 58 -0.98 7.26 2.39
CA VAL A 58 -0.47 8.54 1.86
C VAL A 58 0.61 8.33 0.79
N ILE A 59 1.59 7.46 1.05
CA ILE A 59 2.66 7.14 0.07
C ILE A 59 2.06 6.60 -1.23
N SER A 60 1.12 5.67 -1.11
CA SER A 60 0.44 5.00 -2.21
C SER A 60 -0.36 5.97 -3.07
N GLY A 61 -1.15 6.84 -2.43
CA GLY A 61 -1.88 7.92 -3.09
C GLY A 61 -0.96 8.89 -3.82
N PHE A 62 0.15 9.27 -3.19
CA PHE A 62 1.16 10.14 -3.81
C PHE A 62 1.81 9.49 -5.03
N LEU A 63 2.39 8.30 -4.87
CA LEU A 63 3.14 7.62 -5.95
C LEU A 63 2.25 7.30 -7.15
N ILE A 64 1.02 6.82 -6.92
CA ILE A 64 0.13 6.49 -8.03
C ILE A 64 -0.30 7.74 -8.78
N THR A 65 -0.59 8.82 -8.07
CA THR A 65 -1.04 10.07 -8.68
C THR A 65 0.10 10.75 -9.41
N SER A 66 1.32 10.76 -8.85
CA SER A 66 2.51 11.24 -9.56
C SER A 66 2.76 10.44 -10.85
N HIS A 67 2.59 9.11 -10.83
CA HIS A 67 2.72 8.29 -12.04
C HIS A 67 1.64 8.63 -13.09
N LEU A 68 0.38 8.70 -12.66
CA LEU A 68 -0.75 9.03 -13.53
C LEU A 68 -0.63 10.44 -14.12
N MET A 69 -0.20 11.43 -13.33
CA MET A 69 -0.07 12.81 -13.81
C MET A 69 1.04 12.99 -14.85
N ARG A 70 2.09 12.15 -14.82
CA ARG A 70 3.15 12.14 -15.85
C ARG A 70 2.66 11.64 -17.20
N ARG A 71 1.75 10.67 -17.19
CA ARG A 71 1.13 10.10 -18.40
C ARG A 71 -0.37 9.89 -18.15
N PRO A 72 -1.18 10.97 -18.23
CA PRO A 72 -2.60 10.90 -17.90
C PRO A 72 -3.36 9.88 -18.75
N PRO A 73 -4.01 8.87 -18.14
CA PRO A 73 -4.74 7.87 -18.90
C PRO A 73 -6.15 8.38 -19.22
N VAL A 74 -6.33 9.04 -20.36
CA VAL A 74 -7.61 9.60 -20.81
C VAL A 74 -8.37 8.69 -21.78
N THR A 75 -7.82 7.52 -22.11
CA THR A 75 -8.47 6.51 -22.96
C THR A 75 -8.47 5.13 -22.32
N TRP A 76 -9.41 4.27 -22.73
CA TRP A 76 -9.51 2.89 -22.22
C TRP A 76 -8.22 2.07 -22.35
N PRO A 77 -7.49 2.08 -23.49
CA PRO A 77 -6.23 1.35 -23.59
C PRO A 77 -5.17 1.84 -22.59
N GLN A 78 -5.14 3.14 -22.28
CA GLN A 78 -4.18 3.71 -21.31
C GLN A 78 -4.53 3.29 -19.88
N LEU A 79 -5.82 3.24 -19.54
CA LEU A 79 -6.30 2.73 -18.25
C LEU A 79 -6.02 1.22 -18.11
N ALA A 80 -6.32 0.44 -19.15
CA ALA A 80 -6.06 -0.99 -19.17
C ALA A 80 -4.57 -1.31 -19.05
N ASP A 81 -3.69 -0.54 -19.71
CA ASP A 81 -2.24 -0.66 -19.60
C ASP A 81 -1.74 -0.30 -18.18
N PHE A 82 -2.34 0.70 -17.54
CA PHE A 82 -2.06 1.04 -16.14
C PHE A 82 -2.40 -0.14 -15.20
N TRP A 83 -3.61 -0.69 -15.29
CA TRP A 83 -4.02 -1.83 -14.46
C TRP A 83 -3.22 -3.10 -14.78
N ALA A 84 -2.90 -3.35 -16.05
CA ALA A 84 -2.06 -4.48 -16.46
C ALA A 84 -0.66 -4.43 -15.83
N ARG A 85 -0.06 -3.24 -15.68
CA ARG A 85 1.21 -3.10 -14.95
C ARG A 85 1.08 -3.39 -13.45
N ARG A 86 -0.03 -2.97 -12.82
CA ARG A 86 -0.30 -3.20 -11.40
C ARG A 86 -0.52 -4.68 -11.12
N ILE A 87 -1.36 -5.35 -11.92
CA ILE A 87 -1.60 -6.80 -11.85
C ILE A 87 -0.26 -7.54 -11.89
N ARG A 88 0.61 -7.23 -12.85
CA ARG A 88 1.91 -7.90 -12.96
C ARG A 88 2.85 -7.67 -11.79
N ARG A 89 2.75 -6.52 -11.16
CA ARG A 89 3.62 -6.14 -10.05
C ARG A 89 3.19 -6.76 -8.73
N LEU A 90 1.88 -6.93 -8.50
CA LEU A 90 1.34 -7.20 -7.16
C LEU A 90 0.69 -8.57 -7.04
N LEU A 91 -0.21 -8.93 -7.95
CA LEU A 91 -1.02 -10.15 -7.84
C LEU A 91 -0.20 -11.43 -7.66
N PRO A 92 0.92 -11.65 -8.38
CA PRO A 92 1.68 -12.89 -8.25
C PRO A 92 2.23 -13.13 -6.84
N ALA A 93 2.82 -12.10 -6.22
CA ALA A 93 3.36 -12.20 -4.86
C ALA A 93 2.23 -12.28 -3.82
N ALA A 94 1.15 -11.50 -3.99
CA ALA A 94 -0.04 -11.62 -3.15
C ALA A 94 -0.64 -13.02 -3.17
N ALA A 95 -0.83 -13.60 -4.38
CA ALA A 95 -1.40 -14.93 -4.55
C ALA A 95 -0.49 -16.03 -4.01
N LEU A 96 0.83 -15.88 -4.16
CA LEU A 96 1.80 -16.80 -3.54
C LEU A 96 1.61 -16.82 -2.02
N VAL A 97 1.63 -15.65 -1.38
CA VAL A 97 1.50 -15.56 0.09
C VAL A 97 0.13 -16.07 0.55
N LEU A 98 -0.96 -15.76 -0.15
CA LEU A 98 -2.29 -16.30 0.15
C LEU A 98 -2.30 -17.83 0.09
N ALA A 99 -1.78 -18.42 -0.99
CA ALA A 99 -1.73 -19.86 -1.17
C ALA A 99 -0.85 -20.55 -0.10
N THR A 100 0.34 -20.01 0.18
CA THR A 100 1.23 -20.57 1.21
C THR A 100 0.65 -20.42 2.61
N SER A 101 -0.04 -19.31 2.89
CA SER A 101 -0.70 -19.09 4.18
C SER A 101 -1.89 -20.02 4.38
N LEU A 102 -2.67 -20.30 3.32
CA LEU A 102 -3.73 -21.32 3.38
C LEU A 102 -3.17 -22.72 3.60
N ALA A 103 -2.10 -23.09 2.89
CA ALA A 103 -1.45 -24.38 3.11
C ALA A 103 -0.93 -24.50 4.55
N ALA A 104 -0.29 -23.45 5.06
CA ALA A 104 0.17 -23.37 6.45
C ALA A 104 -1.01 -23.44 7.45
N ALA A 105 -2.12 -22.76 7.16
CA ALA A 105 -3.32 -22.82 7.98
C ALA A 105 -3.88 -24.24 8.09
N VAL A 106 -3.89 -25.02 7.00
CA VAL A 106 -4.33 -26.42 7.02
C VAL A 106 -3.46 -27.29 7.93
N LEU A 107 -2.14 -27.04 7.95
CA LEU A 107 -1.18 -27.83 8.71
C LEU A 107 -1.20 -27.52 10.20
N TRP A 108 -1.36 -26.26 10.58
CA TRP A 108 -1.12 -25.81 11.96
C TRP A 108 -2.32 -25.19 12.66
N LEU A 109 -3.33 -24.68 11.95
CA LEU A 109 -4.44 -23.98 12.60
C LEU A 109 -5.64 -24.89 12.92
N PRO A 110 -6.37 -24.61 14.01
CA PRO A 110 -7.63 -25.27 14.32
C PRO A 110 -8.68 -25.08 13.22
N GLN A 111 -9.62 -26.03 13.12
CA GLN A 111 -10.66 -26.07 12.08
C GLN A 111 -11.43 -24.76 11.92
N ALA A 112 -11.88 -24.13 13.02
CA ALA A 112 -12.60 -22.86 12.97
C ALA A 112 -11.80 -21.74 12.29
N MET A 113 -10.50 -21.64 12.58
CA MET A 113 -9.62 -20.63 11.99
C MET A 113 -9.31 -20.92 10.51
N ARG A 114 -9.33 -22.18 10.08
CA ARG A 114 -9.14 -22.55 8.66
C ARG A 114 -10.29 -22.06 7.80
N SER A 115 -11.54 -22.24 8.25
CA SER A 115 -12.73 -21.73 7.54
C SER A 115 -12.72 -20.21 7.42
N ARG A 116 -12.33 -19.50 8.48
CA ARG A 116 -12.15 -18.04 8.46
C ARG A 116 -11.02 -17.62 7.51
N ALA A 117 -9.87 -18.29 7.57
CA ALA A 117 -8.76 -18.02 6.67
C ALA A 117 -9.13 -18.25 5.19
N ALA A 118 -9.94 -19.29 4.89
CA ALA A 118 -10.45 -19.54 3.55
C ALA A 118 -11.35 -18.40 3.04
N LEU A 119 -12.29 -17.92 3.87
CA LEU A 119 -13.14 -16.78 3.54
C LEU A 119 -12.30 -15.51 3.26
N GLU A 120 -11.37 -15.19 4.17
CA GLU A 120 -10.52 -14.01 4.04
C GLU A 120 -9.57 -14.12 2.84
N ALA A 121 -9.04 -15.31 2.53
CA ALA A 121 -8.23 -15.54 1.33
C ALA A 121 -9.04 -15.31 0.04
N ALA A 122 -10.27 -15.82 -0.01
CA ALA A 122 -11.17 -15.60 -1.15
C ALA A 122 -11.46 -14.11 -1.33
N ALA A 123 -11.82 -13.41 -0.25
CA ALA A 123 -12.08 -11.98 -0.28
C ALA A 123 -10.84 -11.15 -0.65
N ALA A 124 -9.65 -11.53 -0.14
CA ALA A 124 -8.38 -10.88 -0.44
C ALA A 124 -7.98 -11.05 -1.91
N SER A 125 -8.24 -12.22 -2.50
CA SER A 125 -7.90 -12.48 -3.91
C SER A 125 -8.62 -11.54 -4.88
N VAL A 126 -9.83 -11.09 -4.53
CA VAL A 126 -10.63 -10.14 -5.32
C VAL A 126 -10.65 -8.73 -4.73
N TYR A 127 -9.77 -8.44 -3.75
CA TYR A 127 -9.62 -7.14 -3.08
C TYR A 127 -10.90 -6.60 -2.43
N VAL A 128 -11.65 -7.45 -1.72
CA VAL A 128 -12.80 -7.06 -0.90
C VAL A 128 -12.67 -7.54 0.55
N GLU A 129 -11.47 -7.94 0.98
CA GLU A 129 -11.22 -8.47 2.32
C GLU A 129 -11.64 -7.48 3.40
N ASN A 130 -11.45 -6.17 3.19
CA ASN A 130 -11.83 -5.16 4.15
C ASN A 130 -13.34 -5.18 4.47
N TRP A 131 -14.18 -5.52 3.50
CA TRP A 131 -15.62 -5.68 3.72
C TRP A 131 -15.96 -7.03 4.34
N ALA A 132 -15.19 -8.09 4.05
CA ALA A 132 -15.28 -9.34 4.81
C ALA A 132 -14.95 -9.10 6.29
N LYS A 133 -13.93 -8.29 6.59
CA LYS A 133 -13.62 -7.85 7.96
C LYS A 133 -14.75 -7.06 8.60
N VAL A 134 -15.39 -6.13 7.88
CA VAL A 134 -16.60 -5.47 8.40
C VAL A 134 -17.67 -6.49 8.81
N TRP A 135 -17.93 -7.50 7.97
CA TRP A 135 -18.93 -8.53 8.26
C TRP A 135 -18.54 -9.43 9.45
N VAL A 136 -17.27 -9.77 9.56
CA VAL A 136 -16.75 -10.59 10.66
C VAL A 136 -16.74 -9.81 11.98
N GLU A 137 -16.23 -8.58 11.99
CA GLU A 137 -16.06 -7.76 13.20
C GLU A 137 -17.37 -7.14 13.70
N ALA A 138 -18.41 -7.06 12.85
CA ALA A 138 -19.75 -6.65 13.28
C ALA A 138 -20.48 -7.73 14.13
N ASP A 139 -19.99 -8.96 14.15
CA ASP A 139 -20.57 -10.07 14.91
C ASP A 139 -19.71 -10.35 16.17
N PRO A 140 -20.26 -10.18 17.40
CA PRO A 140 -19.49 -10.35 18.64
C PRO A 140 -18.90 -11.74 18.85
N VAL A 141 -19.51 -12.80 18.28
CA VAL A 141 -19.01 -14.17 18.41
C VAL A 141 -17.80 -14.37 17.51
N ARG A 142 -17.89 -13.90 16.25
CA ARG A 142 -16.79 -14.02 15.30
C ARG A 142 -15.61 -13.10 15.61
N SER A 143 -15.86 -11.91 16.17
CA SER A 143 -14.81 -10.96 16.56
C SER A 143 -14.02 -11.42 17.79
N ALA A 144 -14.63 -12.25 18.65
CA ALA A 144 -13.95 -12.86 19.80
C ALA A 144 -12.99 -14.00 19.44
N GLU A 145 -13.04 -14.52 18.20
CA GLU A 145 -12.10 -15.51 17.72
C GLU A 145 -10.70 -14.92 17.51
N GLN A 146 -9.67 -15.78 17.60
CA GLN A 146 -8.31 -15.38 17.30
C GLN A 146 -8.17 -14.85 15.87
N ALA A 147 -7.29 -13.87 15.70
CA ALA A 147 -7.08 -13.23 14.41
C ALA A 147 -6.65 -14.23 13.34
N SER A 148 -7.26 -14.13 12.15
CA SER A 148 -6.88 -14.95 11.01
C SER A 148 -5.52 -14.54 10.45
N PRO A 149 -4.73 -15.48 9.88
CA PRO A 149 -3.42 -15.21 9.32
C PRO A 149 -3.46 -14.30 8.08
N LEU A 150 -4.64 -13.97 7.56
CA LEU A 150 -4.81 -13.19 6.33
C LEU A 150 -5.46 -11.82 6.54
N GLN A 151 -5.83 -11.46 7.77
CA GLN A 151 -6.61 -10.24 8.00
C GLN A 151 -5.91 -8.96 7.52
N HIS A 152 -4.58 -8.90 7.53
CA HIS A 152 -3.82 -7.72 7.09
C HIS A 152 -4.05 -7.33 5.61
N TYR A 153 -4.68 -8.18 4.78
CA TYR A 153 -5.04 -7.86 3.40
C TYR A 153 -6.16 -6.81 3.29
N TRP A 154 -6.79 -6.40 4.40
CA TRP A 154 -7.82 -5.35 4.41
C TRP A 154 -7.30 -4.05 3.83
N SER A 155 -6.10 -3.66 4.23
CA SER A 155 -5.53 -2.39 3.81
C SER A 155 -5.18 -2.43 2.32
N LEU A 156 -4.63 -3.54 1.83
CA LEU A 156 -4.36 -3.79 0.41
C LEU A 156 -5.65 -3.74 -0.43
N SER A 157 -6.76 -4.28 0.10
CA SER A 157 -8.06 -4.23 -0.56
C SER A 157 -8.54 -2.79 -0.73
N VAL A 158 -8.44 -1.97 0.32
CA VAL A 158 -8.76 -0.53 0.26
C VAL A 158 -7.86 0.19 -0.75
N GLU A 159 -6.56 -0.11 -0.73
CA GLU A 159 -5.56 0.48 -1.63
C GLU A 159 -5.88 0.17 -3.11
N GLU A 160 -6.18 -1.09 -3.43
CA GLU A 160 -6.50 -1.52 -4.79
C GLU A 160 -7.86 -1.02 -5.28
N GLN A 161 -8.84 -0.88 -4.39
CA GLN A 161 -10.10 -0.19 -4.72
C GLN A 161 -9.85 1.27 -5.11
N PHE A 162 -8.96 1.98 -4.40
CA PHE A 162 -8.54 3.32 -4.81
C PHE A 162 -7.85 3.30 -6.18
N TYR A 163 -7.02 2.29 -6.48
CA TYR A 163 -6.36 2.19 -7.79
C TYR A 163 -7.26 1.81 -8.95
N ILE A 164 -8.44 1.27 -8.69
CA ILE A 164 -9.48 1.10 -9.70
C ILE A 164 -10.20 2.43 -9.94
N VAL A 165 -10.64 3.10 -8.87
CA VAL A 165 -11.50 4.29 -8.94
C VAL A 165 -10.73 5.55 -9.33
N TRP A 166 -9.55 5.77 -8.75
CA TRP A 166 -8.80 7.02 -8.91
C TRP A 166 -8.36 7.32 -10.35
N PRO A 167 -7.81 6.37 -11.15
CA PRO A 167 -7.50 6.62 -12.55
C PRO A 167 -8.73 7.01 -13.38
N LEU A 168 -9.90 6.40 -13.10
CA LEU A 168 -11.15 6.72 -13.76
C LEU A 168 -11.61 8.13 -13.41
N LEU A 169 -11.60 8.47 -12.11
CA LEU A 169 -11.95 9.80 -11.62
C LEU A 169 -11.00 10.86 -12.20
N LEU A 170 -9.70 10.58 -12.25
CA LEU A 170 -8.71 11.46 -12.83
C LEU A 170 -8.92 11.64 -14.33
N ALA A 171 -9.18 10.56 -15.07
CA ALA A 171 -9.48 10.61 -16.50
C ALA A 171 -10.70 11.49 -16.78
N ALA A 172 -11.80 11.26 -16.06
CA ALA A 172 -13.02 12.05 -16.16
C ALA A 172 -12.75 13.53 -15.83
N THR A 173 -12.02 13.79 -14.75
CA THR A 173 -11.67 15.14 -14.31
C THR A 173 -10.80 15.88 -15.33
N ILE A 174 -9.87 15.19 -15.99
CA ILE A 174 -9.04 15.80 -17.04
C ILE A 174 -9.85 16.06 -18.31
N ILE A 175 -10.71 15.13 -18.72
CA ILE A 175 -11.57 15.29 -19.90
C ILE A 175 -12.54 16.46 -19.72
N ILE A 176 -13.17 16.56 -18.54
CA ILE A 176 -14.07 17.67 -18.18
C ILE A 176 -13.27 18.95 -17.98
N GLY A 177 -12.13 18.89 -17.28
CA GLY A 177 -11.27 20.02 -16.97
C GLY A 177 -10.67 20.71 -18.19
N ARG A 178 -10.45 19.97 -19.30
CA ARG A 178 -10.11 20.57 -20.61
C ARG A 178 -11.14 21.60 -21.09
N ARG A 179 -12.40 21.47 -20.65
CA ARG A 179 -13.50 22.39 -20.98
C ARG A 179 -13.78 23.43 -19.89
N MET A 180 -13.23 23.27 -18.68
CA MET A 180 -13.57 24.11 -17.52
C MET A 180 -12.34 24.79 -16.90
N SER A 181 -11.43 24.02 -16.29
CA SER A 181 -10.24 24.55 -15.60
C SER A 181 -9.17 23.48 -15.37
N LYS A 182 -7.90 23.90 -15.45
CA LYS A 182 -6.73 23.09 -15.07
C LYS A 182 -6.67 22.81 -13.55
N ASN A 183 -7.47 23.49 -12.73
CA ASN A 183 -7.50 23.34 -11.27
C ASN A 183 -8.50 22.30 -10.75
N LEU A 184 -9.19 21.57 -11.64
CA LEU A 184 -10.24 20.65 -11.20
C LEU A 184 -9.70 19.43 -10.44
N VAL A 185 -8.54 18.88 -10.85
CA VAL A 185 -7.94 17.71 -10.19
C VAL A 185 -7.63 17.92 -8.70
N PRO A 186 -6.91 18.98 -8.27
CA PRO A 186 -6.66 19.19 -6.85
C PRO A 186 -7.94 19.51 -6.06
N VAL A 187 -8.94 20.16 -6.68
CA VAL A 187 -10.24 20.40 -6.04
C VAL A 187 -10.96 19.08 -5.78
N VAL A 188 -11.04 18.18 -6.77
CA VAL A 188 -11.64 16.86 -6.61
C VAL A 188 -10.89 16.04 -5.54
N ALA A 189 -9.55 16.06 -5.55
CA ALA A 189 -8.76 15.39 -4.52
C ALA A 189 -9.08 15.92 -3.12
N LEU A 190 -9.13 17.25 -2.94
CA LEU A 190 -9.51 17.88 -1.68
C LEU A 190 -10.94 17.58 -1.26
N CYS A 191 -11.88 17.52 -2.20
CA CYS A 191 -13.26 17.10 -1.90
C CYS A 191 -13.30 15.67 -1.37
N VAL A 192 -12.56 14.74 -2.00
CA VAL A 192 -12.46 13.36 -1.50
C VAL A 192 -11.84 13.32 -0.11
N VAL A 193 -10.77 14.09 0.14
CA VAL A 193 -10.17 14.22 1.48
C VAL A 193 -11.22 14.69 2.50
N ALA A 194 -11.89 15.81 2.23
CA ALA A 194 -12.83 16.41 3.17
C ALA A 194 -14.03 15.49 3.46
N VAL A 195 -14.67 14.95 2.42
CA VAL A 195 -15.85 14.10 2.58
C VAL A 195 -15.49 12.78 3.27
N SER A 196 -14.44 12.09 2.83
CA SER A 196 -14.04 10.82 3.44
C SER A 196 -13.51 11.00 4.87
N PHE A 197 -12.85 12.11 5.19
CA PHE A 197 -12.43 12.43 6.56
C PHE A 197 -13.62 12.69 7.49
N LEU A 198 -14.62 13.47 7.04
CA LEU A 198 -15.84 13.70 7.82
C LEU A 198 -16.60 12.40 8.09
N ILE A 199 -16.71 11.53 7.07
CA ILE A 199 -17.27 10.19 7.24
C ILE A 199 -16.42 9.38 8.21
N SER A 200 -15.10 9.46 8.14
CA SER A 200 -14.20 8.77 9.08
C SER A 200 -14.47 9.15 10.53
N VAL A 201 -14.54 10.44 10.82
CA VAL A 201 -14.82 10.95 12.17
C VAL A 201 -16.19 10.47 12.67
N TYR A 202 -17.22 10.57 11.82
CA TYR A 202 -18.58 10.17 12.19
C TYR A 202 -18.75 8.66 12.37
N THR A 203 -18.28 7.87 11.42
CA THR A 203 -18.48 6.41 11.40
C THR A 203 -17.60 5.72 12.44
N THR A 204 -16.39 6.20 12.71
CA THR A 204 -15.54 5.65 13.78
C THR A 204 -16.22 5.74 15.15
N ALA A 205 -17.02 6.78 15.39
CA ALA A 205 -17.74 6.94 16.65
C ALA A 205 -19.05 6.13 16.73
N SER A 206 -19.64 5.75 15.59
CA SER A 206 -20.98 5.15 15.53
C SER A 206 -21.01 3.67 15.14
N ALA A 207 -19.99 3.17 14.42
CA ALA A 207 -19.90 1.79 13.98
C ALA A 207 -18.43 1.38 13.82
N GLU A 208 -17.82 0.81 14.87
CA GLU A 208 -16.38 0.54 14.95
C GLU A 208 -15.84 -0.27 13.77
N ALA A 209 -16.47 -1.40 13.42
CA ALA A 209 -16.02 -2.25 12.30
C ALA A 209 -16.00 -1.50 10.97
N VAL A 210 -17.06 -0.75 10.64
CA VAL A 210 -17.13 0.05 9.41
C VAL A 210 -16.17 1.23 9.49
N GLY A 211 -16.06 1.87 10.66
CA GLY A 211 -15.15 2.98 10.93
C GLY A 211 -13.68 2.60 10.75
N TYR A 212 -13.31 1.36 11.04
CA TYR A 212 -11.93 0.91 10.88
C TYR A 212 -11.63 0.38 9.47
N PHE A 213 -12.50 -0.44 8.87
CA PHE A 213 -12.21 -1.17 7.63
C PHE A 213 -12.89 -0.59 6.37
N GLY A 214 -13.86 0.31 6.53
CA GLY A 214 -14.65 0.84 5.42
C GLY A 214 -13.81 1.65 4.42
N THR A 215 -13.90 1.32 3.13
CA THR A 215 -13.15 2.03 2.07
C THR A 215 -13.44 3.52 2.07
N HIS A 216 -14.71 3.89 2.21
CA HIS A 216 -15.20 5.26 2.24
C HIS A 216 -14.70 6.05 3.47
N VAL A 217 -14.32 5.36 4.54
CA VAL A 217 -13.72 5.94 5.76
C VAL A 217 -12.21 6.15 5.58
N ARG A 218 -11.53 5.31 4.80
CA ARG A 218 -10.07 5.34 4.64
C ARG A 218 -9.57 6.14 3.43
N MET A 219 -10.46 6.44 2.48
CA MET A 219 -10.07 7.02 1.20
C MET A 219 -9.39 8.40 1.31
N TRP A 220 -9.67 9.17 2.37
CA TRP A 220 -9.05 10.48 2.58
C TRP A 220 -7.53 10.41 2.78
N GLU A 221 -7.01 9.31 3.34
CA GLU A 221 -5.57 9.11 3.56
C GLU A 221 -4.83 8.98 2.22
N LEU A 222 -5.37 8.15 1.30
CA LEU A 222 -4.91 8.01 -0.08
C LEU A 222 -5.11 9.32 -0.88
N ALA A 223 -6.25 9.97 -0.71
CA ALA A 223 -6.55 11.22 -1.39
C ALA A 223 -5.66 12.37 -0.92
N ALA A 224 -5.20 12.38 0.33
CA ALA A 224 -4.24 13.37 0.84
C ALA A 224 -2.89 13.24 0.11
N GLY A 225 -2.40 12.01 -0.05
CA GLY A 225 -1.23 11.73 -0.89
C GLY A 225 -1.44 12.13 -2.35
N ALA A 226 -2.61 11.84 -2.91
CA ALA A 226 -2.96 12.21 -4.28
C ALA A 226 -3.00 13.73 -4.50
N ALA A 227 -3.60 14.48 -3.57
CA ALA A 227 -3.63 15.93 -3.60
C ALA A 227 -2.20 16.51 -3.52
N LEU A 228 -1.38 15.97 -2.61
CA LEU A 228 0.03 16.34 -2.49
C LEU A 228 0.81 16.13 -3.79
N ALA A 229 0.62 15.00 -4.47
CA ALA A 229 1.29 14.73 -5.74
C ALA A 229 1.00 15.79 -6.81
N VAL A 230 -0.24 16.31 -6.84
CA VAL A 230 -0.63 17.37 -7.77
C VAL A 230 0.03 18.69 -7.43
N TRP A 231 0.09 19.08 -6.15
CA TRP A 231 0.73 20.33 -5.73
C TRP A 231 2.25 20.30 -5.89
N VAL A 232 2.89 19.20 -5.49
CA VAL A 232 4.33 19.01 -5.70
C VAL A 232 4.65 19.06 -7.19
N GLY A 233 3.85 18.42 -8.04
CA GLY A 233 3.99 18.48 -9.50
C GLY A 233 3.80 19.88 -10.10
N ARG A 234 3.16 20.81 -9.37
CA ARG A 234 3.00 22.23 -9.74
C ARG A 234 4.10 23.13 -9.17
N GLY A 235 5.08 22.59 -8.46
CA GLY A 235 6.16 23.36 -7.86
C GLY A 235 5.83 23.95 -6.49
N PHE A 236 4.80 23.48 -5.78
CA PHE A 236 4.44 24.01 -4.44
C PHE A 236 5.61 24.11 -3.46
N ALA A 237 6.53 23.14 -3.50
CA ALA A 237 7.71 23.10 -2.63
C ALA A 237 9.01 23.49 -3.36
N SER A 238 8.97 23.94 -4.62
CA SER A 238 10.22 24.21 -5.38
C SER A 238 11.00 25.40 -4.84
N GLU A 239 10.32 26.36 -4.21
CA GLU A 239 10.93 27.56 -3.64
C GLU A 239 11.40 27.38 -2.17
N TRP A 240 11.14 26.21 -1.57
CA TRP A 240 11.51 25.97 -0.18
C TRP A 240 13.03 25.87 -0.03
N HIS A 241 13.61 26.73 0.81
CA HIS A 241 15.02 26.65 1.16
C HIS A 241 15.35 25.41 2.02
N ALA A 242 16.62 25.00 2.02
CA ALA A 242 17.07 23.76 2.66
C ALA A 242 16.75 23.66 4.16
N GLY A 243 16.82 24.78 4.88
CA GLY A 243 16.44 24.86 6.30
C GLY A 243 14.98 24.48 6.55
N LEU A 244 14.04 25.08 5.80
CA LEU A 244 12.61 24.78 5.92
C LEU A 244 12.31 23.32 5.60
N ARG A 245 12.88 22.79 4.50
CA ARG A 245 12.75 21.37 4.13
C ARG A 245 13.22 20.45 5.26
N THR A 246 14.33 20.78 5.92
CA THR A 246 14.85 20.00 7.04
C THR A 246 13.89 20.01 8.22
N VAL A 247 13.43 21.19 8.65
CA VAL A 247 12.49 21.33 9.77
C VAL A 247 11.17 20.60 9.49
N VAL A 248 10.60 20.78 8.29
CA VAL A 248 9.33 20.14 7.91
C VAL A 248 9.49 18.61 7.84
N SER A 249 10.60 18.11 7.31
CA SER A 249 10.89 16.67 7.27
C SER A 249 10.98 16.07 8.68
N TRP A 250 11.70 16.71 9.60
CA TRP A 250 11.83 16.22 10.97
C TRP A 250 10.54 16.36 11.77
N ALA A 251 9.78 17.44 11.57
CA ALA A 251 8.46 17.59 12.17
C ALA A 251 7.52 16.46 11.73
N GLY A 252 7.50 16.13 10.43
CA GLY A 252 6.68 15.03 9.92
C GLY A 252 7.10 13.66 10.48
N LEU A 253 8.41 13.39 10.57
CA LEU A 253 8.92 12.17 11.21
C LEU A 253 8.58 12.10 12.70
N ALA A 254 8.65 13.23 13.41
CA ALA A 254 8.27 13.31 14.82
C ALA A 254 6.77 13.04 15.02
N MET A 255 5.91 13.54 14.13
CA MET A 255 4.47 13.24 14.15
C MET A 255 4.21 11.74 13.97
N ILE A 256 4.85 11.10 12.99
CA ILE A 256 4.72 9.64 12.77
C ILE A 256 5.21 8.86 13.99
N ALA A 257 6.38 9.22 14.54
CA ALA A 257 6.93 8.57 15.72
C ALA A 257 6.02 8.75 16.96
N ALA A 258 5.49 9.96 17.17
CA ALA A 258 4.55 10.23 18.25
C ALA A 258 3.27 9.39 18.08
N SER A 259 2.72 9.32 16.86
CA SER A 259 1.57 8.47 16.56
C SER A 259 1.84 7.00 16.88
N ALA A 260 3.00 6.48 16.49
CA ALA A 260 3.37 5.08 16.69
C ALA A 260 3.59 4.72 18.17
N LEU A 261 4.06 5.67 18.98
CA LEU A 261 4.37 5.46 20.40
C LEU A 261 3.20 5.76 21.34
N PHE A 262 2.31 6.69 20.99
CA PHE A 262 1.30 7.21 21.93
C PHE A 262 -0.16 6.94 21.54
N LEU A 263 -0.48 6.61 20.28
CA LEU A 263 -1.87 6.29 19.89
C LEU A 263 -2.20 4.83 20.22
N THR A 264 -2.51 4.58 21.49
CA THR A 264 -2.95 3.26 22.01
C THR A 264 -4.32 2.84 21.46
N PHE A 265 -4.72 1.60 21.73
CA PHE A 265 -6.02 1.05 21.32
C PHE A 265 -7.23 1.73 21.99
N ASP A 266 -7.00 2.52 23.05
CA ASP A 266 -8.06 3.25 23.78
C ASP A 266 -8.65 4.41 22.97
N TYR A 267 -7.93 4.88 21.94
CA TYR A 267 -8.43 5.91 21.05
C TYR A 267 -9.36 5.33 19.99
N PRO A 268 -10.55 5.94 19.76
CA PRO A 268 -11.42 5.58 18.63
C PRO A 268 -10.70 5.93 17.33
N PHE A 269 -10.13 4.91 16.69
CA PHE A 269 -9.22 5.03 15.56
C PHE A 269 -9.86 4.40 14.31
N PRO A 270 -9.68 4.98 13.09
CA PRO A 270 -8.86 6.14 12.75
C PRO A 270 -9.38 7.46 13.30
N GLY A 271 -10.66 7.77 13.04
CA GLY A 271 -11.30 9.02 13.43
C GLY A 271 -10.42 10.26 13.17
N PRO A 272 -10.46 11.28 14.04
CA PRO A 272 -9.57 12.43 13.91
C PRO A 272 -8.10 12.11 14.20
N TRP A 273 -7.80 11.02 14.92
CA TRP A 273 -6.45 10.69 15.38
C TRP A 273 -5.52 10.25 14.24
N ALA A 274 -6.07 9.65 13.19
CA ALA A 274 -5.33 9.33 11.97
C ALA A 274 -4.83 10.57 11.21
N ALA A 275 -5.35 11.78 11.50
CA ALA A 275 -4.81 13.02 10.95
C ALA A 275 -3.33 13.25 11.30
N LEU A 276 -2.90 12.83 12.50
CA LEU A 276 -1.53 13.03 12.96
C LEU A 276 -0.49 12.26 12.10
N PRO A 277 -0.58 10.92 11.91
CA PRO A 277 0.36 10.20 11.06
C PRO A 277 0.22 10.58 9.57
N VAL A 278 -0.99 10.89 9.10
CA VAL A 278 -1.24 11.31 7.71
C VAL A 278 -0.58 12.64 7.39
N LEU A 279 -0.77 13.65 8.25
CA LEU A 279 -0.09 14.94 8.11
C LEU A 279 1.43 14.75 8.23
N GLY A 280 1.89 13.90 9.15
CA GLY A 280 3.31 13.55 9.26
C GLY A 280 3.90 13.03 7.95
N ALA A 281 3.22 12.07 7.31
CA ALA A 281 3.62 11.53 6.01
C ALA A 281 3.58 12.58 4.89
N VAL A 282 2.53 13.41 4.85
CA VAL A 282 2.41 14.52 3.88
C VAL A 282 3.58 15.50 4.02
N LEU A 283 3.96 15.89 5.24
CA LEU A 283 5.08 16.81 5.50
C LEU A 283 6.42 16.20 5.07
N VAL A 284 6.67 14.92 5.39
CA VAL A 284 7.90 14.23 4.97
C VAL A 284 8.03 14.20 3.44
N ILE A 285 6.96 13.84 2.74
CA ILE A 285 6.96 13.75 1.27
C ILE A 285 7.08 15.15 0.62
N ALA A 286 6.38 16.14 1.16
CA ALA A 286 6.38 17.52 0.68
C ALA A 286 7.76 18.19 0.81
N ALA A 287 8.47 17.91 1.92
CA ALA A 287 9.79 18.45 2.18
C ALA A 287 10.84 18.03 1.14
N ASP A 288 10.65 16.86 0.50
CA ASP A 288 11.57 16.31 -0.51
C ASP A 288 13.02 16.42 -0.03
N SER A 289 13.26 15.74 1.09
CA SER A 289 14.43 15.96 1.95
C SER A 289 15.74 15.41 1.36
N ASP A 290 15.65 14.63 0.27
CA ASP A 290 16.79 14.23 -0.57
C ASP A 290 17.57 15.44 -1.09
N ALA A 291 16.91 16.60 -1.22
CA ALA A 291 17.52 17.87 -1.63
C ALA A 291 18.42 18.52 -0.55
N THR A 292 18.55 17.94 0.65
CA THR A 292 19.25 18.57 1.78
C THR A 292 20.30 17.65 2.43
N ARG A 293 21.40 18.22 2.95
CA ARG A 293 22.49 17.46 3.59
C ARG A 293 22.08 16.83 4.92
N TRP A 294 21.12 17.43 5.64
CA TRP A 294 20.69 17.07 6.99
C TRP A 294 19.20 16.69 7.10
N GLY A 295 18.50 16.63 5.97
CA GLY A 295 17.11 16.19 5.96
C GLY A 295 16.98 14.70 6.27
N GLY A 296 15.83 14.32 6.82
CA GLY A 296 15.54 12.93 7.20
C GLY A 296 15.79 11.94 6.07
N GLY A 297 15.50 12.32 4.81
CA GLY A 297 15.73 11.50 3.62
C GLY A 297 17.18 11.14 3.34
N ARG A 298 18.15 12.00 3.68
CA ARG A 298 19.58 11.68 3.50
C ARG A 298 20.16 10.89 4.68
N VAL A 299 19.70 11.18 5.90
CA VAL A 299 20.09 10.45 7.12
C VAL A 299 19.54 9.01 7.08
N LEU A 300 18.28 8.87 6.68
CA LEU A 300 17.58 7.58 6.59
C LEU A 300 17.72 6.93 5.20
N GLY A 301 18.24 7.65 4.20
CA GLY A 301 18.48 7.17 2.84
C GLY A 301 19.70 6.27 2.68
N ILE A 302 20.18 5.67 3.78
CA ILE A 302 21.24 4.66 3.76
C ILE A 302 20.71 3.36 3.17
N ARG A 303 21.59 2.62 2.48
CA ARG A 303 21.21 1.45 1.69
C ARG A 303 20.38 0.40 2.46
N PRO A 304 20.67 0.06 3.73
CA PRO A 304 19.86 -0.91 4.47
C PRO A 304 18.40 -0.47 4.64
N ILE A 305 18.18 0.80 5.01
CA ILE A 305 16.84 1.34 5.23
C ILE A 305 16.08 1.45 3.90
N THR A 306 16.72 1.99 2.86
CA THR A 306 16.06 2.07 1.55
C THR A 306 15.76 0.69 0.96
N TYR A 307 16.60 -0.32 1.24
CA TYR A 307 16.35 -1.70 0.83
C TYR A 307 15.13 -2.31 1.53
N LEU A 308 14.94 -2.06 2.83
CA LEU A 308 13.70 -2.40 3.53
C LEU A 308 12.49 -1.72 2.87
N GLY A 309 12.67 -0.47 2.42
CA GLY A 309 11.69 0.24 1.61
C GLY A 309 11.39 -0.49 0.30
N ASP A 310 12.42 -0.91 -0.43
CA ASP A 310 12.25 -1.63 -1.69
C ASP A 310 11.46 -2.93 -1.50
N ILE A 311 11.76 -3.70 -0.44
CA ILE A 311 11.06 -4.97 -0.12
C ILE A 311 9.78 -4.79 0.70
N SER A 312 9.34 -3.55 0.97
CA SER A 312 8.26 -3.30 1.94
C SER A 312 6.94 -3.98 1.59
N TYR A 313 6.69 -4.23 0.30
CA TYR A 313 5.50 -4.94 -0.15
C TYR A 313 5.53 -6.41 0.28
N SER A 314 6.59 -7.14 -0.09
CA SER A 314 6.79 -8.52 0.38
C SER A 314 6.88 -8.62 1.92
N LEU A 315 7.54 -7.66 2.60
CA LEU A 315 7.53 -7.59 4.07
C LEU A 315 6.10 -7.50 4.62
N TYR A 316 5.28 -6.63 4.05
CA TYR A 316 3.90 -6.48 4.45
C TYR A 316 3.08 -7.75 4.18
N LEU A 317 3.32 -8.49 3.10
CA LEU A 317 2.61 -9.74 2.85
C LEU A 317 3.01 -10.85 3.84
N TRP A 318 4.31 -11.04 4.08
CA TRP A 318 4.80 -12.18 4.85
C TRP A 318 4.73 -11.98 6.36
N HIS A 319 4.75 -10.74 6.88
CA HIS A 319 4.87 -10.53 8.32
C HIS A 319 3.72 -11.15 9.11
N TRP A 320 2.49 -10.90 8.70
CA TRP A 320 1.33 -11.23 9.51
C TRP A 320 1.01 -12.73 9.54
N PRO A 321 0.99 -13.48 8.40
CA PRO A 321 0.77 -14.91 8.44
C PRO A 321 1.81 -15.64 9.29
N VAL A 322 3.09 -15.25 9.19
CA VAL A 322 4.16 -15.86 9.98
C VAL A 322 3.96 -15.57 11.47
N ILE A 323 3.61 -14.34 11.85
CA ILE A 323 3.35 -13.96 13.24
C ILE A 323 2.16 -14.74 13.82
N VAL A 324 1.06 -14.87 13.06
CA VAL A 324 -0.16 -15.54 13.55
C VAL A 324 -0.01 -17.05 13.63
N ILE A 325 0.69 -17.68 12.68
CA ILE A 325 0.77 -19.15 12.60
C ILE A 325 1.85 -19.70 13.55
N ALA A 326 2.91 -18.95 13.83
CA ALA A 326 4.04 -19.43 14.63
C ALA A 326 3.67 -20.01 16.01
N PRO A 327 2.80 -19.38 16.84
CA PRO A 327 2.40 -19.94 18.14
C PRO A 327 1.74 -21.32 18.01
N PHE A 328 0.93 -21.53 16.97
CA PHE A 328 0.26 -22.81 16.71
C PHE A 328 1.23 -23.86 16.20
N ALA A 329 2.17 -23.47 15.35
CA ALA A 329 3.19 -24.39 14.82
C ALA A 329 4.19 -24.84 15.90
N LEU A 330 4.49 -23.98 16.88
CA LEU A 330 5.40 -24.27 17.98
C LEU A 330 4.70 -24.94 19.18
N GLY A 331 3.41 -24.65 19.38
CA GLY A 331 2.61 -25.21 20.48
C GLY A 331 2.81 -24.54 21.84
N TYR A 332 3.46 -23.37 21.89
CA TYR A 332 3.71 -22.59 23.10
C TYR A 332 3.83 -21.09 22.81
N GLU A 333 3.81 -20.27 23.86
CA GLU A 333 3.89 -18.81 23.76
C GLU A 333 5.26 -18.31 23.26
N LEU A 334 5.24 -17.23 22.47
CA LEU A 334 6.45 -16.68 21.85
C LEU A 334 7.24 -15.79 22.81
N ASP A 335 8.41 -16.28 23.23
CA ASP A 335 9.42 -15.45 23.93
C ASP A 335 10.15 -14.47 22.98
N MET A 336 11.14 -13.75 23.50
CA MET A 336 11.94 -12.80 22.73
C MET A 336 12.72 -13.45 21.57
N MET A 337 13.32 -14.62 21.79
CA MET A 337 14.12 -15.30 20.76
C MET A 337 13.23 -15.79 19.61
N HIS A 338 12.03 -16.29 19.93
CA HIS A 338 11.05 -16.67 18.91
C HIS A 338 10.62 -15.47 18.07
N ARG A 339 10.35 -14.32 18.68
CA ARG A 339 9.99 -13.09 17.95
C ARG A 339 11.10 -12.58 17.03
N ILE A 340 12.36 -12.64 17.49
CA ILE A 340 13.52 -12.30 16.66
C ILE A 340 13.68 -13.31 15.51
N GLY A 341 13.48 -14.60 15.78
CA GLY A 341 13.48 -15.66 14.77
C GLY A 341 12.40 -15.44 13.70
N ILE A 342 11.19 -15.09 14.11
CA ILE A 342 10.07 -14.72 13.22
C ILE A 342 10.44 -13.51 12.36
N LEU A 343 11.01 -12.45 12.95
CA LEU A 343 11.46 -11.29 12.19
C LEU A 343 12.51 -11.67 11.14
N GLY A 344 13.47 -12.52 11.51
CA GLY A 344 14.47 -13.06 10.58
C GLY A 344 13.84 -13.87 9.45
N LEU A 345 12.88 -14.76 9.76
CA LEU A 345 12.16 -15.55 8.76
C LEU A 345 11.35 -14.67 7.80
N VAL A 346 10.63 -13.68 8.32
CA VAL A 346 9.88 -12.71 7.51
C VAL A 346 10.80 -11.96 6.56
N LEU A 347 11.99 -11.52 7.03
CA LEU A 347 12.98 -10.86 6.18
C LEU A 347 13.47 -11.79 5.06
N VAL A 348 13.82 -13.04 5.39
CA VAL A 348 14.27 -14.03 4.40
C VAL A 348 13.18 -14.29 3.36
N LEU A 349 11.96 -14.61 3.78
CA LEU A 349 10.83 -14.85 2.88
C LEU A 349 10.54 -13.63 2.00
N SER A 350 10.68 -12.43 2.55
CA SER A 350 10.45 -11.19 1.80
C SER A 350 11.50 -10.94 0.73
N VAL A 351 12.78 -11.19 1.03
CA VAL A 351 13.86 -11.12 0.05
C VAL A 351 13.66 -12.17 -1.03
N LEU A 352 13.39 -13.42 -0.66
CA LEU A 352 13.14 -14.49 -1.63
C LEU A 352 11.94 -14.18 -2.54
N SER A 353 10.82 -13.74 -1.96
CA SER A 353 9.62 -13.34 -2.69
C SER A 353 9.91 -12.21 -3.68
N ARG A 354 10.65 -11.19 -3.27
CA ARG A 354 11.07 -10.12 -4.19
C ARG A 354 11.93 -10.65 -5.33
N GLU A 355 13.01 -11.36 -5.04
CA GLU A 355 14.00 -11.77 -6.04
C GLU A 355 13.42 -12.81 -7.02
N PHE A 356 12.63 -13.76 -6.51
CA PHE A 356 12.12 -14.89 -7.30
C PHE A 356 10.76 -14.65 -7.94
N VAL A 357 9.93 -13.75 -7.40
CA VAL A 357 8.58 -13.48 -7.92
C VAL A 357 8.50 -12.07 -8.49
N GLU A 358 8.69 -11.05 -7.66
CA GLU A 358 8.46 -9.66 -8.06
C GLU A 358 9.41 -9.19 -9.16
N GLU A 359 10.72 -9.40 -8.99
CA GLU A 359 11.73 -8.89 -9.93
C GLU A 359 11.76 -9.67 -11.24
N LYS A 360 11.58 -11.00 -11.19
CA LYS A 360 11.48 -11.83 -12.39
C LYS A 360 10.30 -11.43 -13.26
N LEU A 361 9.11 -11.27 -12.67
CA LEU A 361 7.92 -10.89 -13.42
C LEU A 361 7.94 -9.42 -13.88
N ARG A 362 8.66 -8.55 -13.15
CA ARG A 362 8.87 -7.15 -13.56
C ARG A 362 9.76 -7.00 -14.78
N HIS A 363 10.83 -7.81 -14.90
CA HIS A 363 11.86 -7.63 -15.94
C HIS A 363 11.72 -8.59 -17.13
N GLN A 364 10.96 -9.67 -17.01
CA GLN A 364 10.75 -10.60 -18.13
C GLN A 364 9.78 -10.02 -19.18
N ARG A 365 10.35 -9.46 -20.25
CA ARG A 365 9.64 -8.88 -21.40
C ARG A 365 8.85 -9.88 -22.28
N GLY A 366 8.78 -11.16 -21.92
CA GLY A 366 8.20 -12.22 -22.76
C GLY A 366 6.90 -12.86 -22.23
N ILE A 367 6.84 -13.19 -20.93
CA ILE A 367 5.74 -14.00 -20.38
C ILE A 367 4.44 -13.20 -20.25
N VAL A 368 4.54 -11.90 -19.93
CA VAL A 368 3.38 -11.05 -19.61
C VAL A 368 3.52 -9.63 -20.18
N SER A 369 3.94 -9.49 -21.44
CA SER A 369 4.24 -8.17 -22.02
C SER A 369 3.03 -7.40 -22.55
N THR A 370 1.89 -8.07 -22.76
CA THR A 370 0.68 -7.46 -23.33
C THR A 370 -0.41 -7.30 -22.28
N ILE A 371 -1.35 -6.38 -22.55
CA ILE A 371 -2.51 -6.13 -21.70
C ILE A 371 -3.31 -7.43 -21.47
N PRO A 372 -3.75 -8.18 -22.51
CA PRO A 372 -4.57 -9.38 -22.29
C PRO A 372 -3.85 -10.47 -21.47
N ARG A 373 -2.55 -10.69 -21.70
CA ARG A 373 -1.76 -11.68 -20.94
C ARG A 373 -1.64 -11.29 -19.47
N SER A 374 -1.53 -10.00 -19.17
CA SER A 374 -1.49 -9.49 -17.80
C SER A 374 -2.79 -9.78 -17.06
N PHE A 375 -3.93 -9.52 -17.71
CA PHE A 375 -5.24 -9.85 -17.15
C PHE A 375 -5.45 -11.35 -17.00
N ALA A 376 -5.08 -12.15 -18.01
CA ALA A 376 -5.17 -13.61 -17.94
C ALA A 376 -4.36 -14.18 -16.76
N MET A 377 -3.12 -13.70 -16.56
CA MET A 377 -2.33 -14.06 -15.38
C MET A 377 -3.03 -13.65 -14.08
N GLY A 378 -3.60 -12.45 -14.03
CA GLY A 378 -4.37 -12.01 -12.87
C GLY A 378 -5.54 -12.95 -12.56
N VAL A 379 -6.31 -13.33 -13.58
CA VAL A 379 -7.42 -14.30 -13.45
C VAL A 379 -6.90 -15.63 -12.95
N VAL A 380 -5.79 -16.15 -13.48
CA VAL A 380 -5.18 -17.40 -13.00
C VAL A 380 -4.82 -17.30 -11.51
N CYS A 381 -4.14 -16.23 -11.10
CA CYS A 381 -3.81 -16.01 -9.68
C CYS A 381 -5.06 -16.01 -8.79
N ILE A 382 -6.11 -15.28 -9.19
CA ILE A 382 -7.36 -15.18 -8.43
C ILE A 382 -8.06 -16.54 -8.36
N VAL A 383 -8.28 -17.19 -9.50
CA VAL A 383 -8.98 -18.48 -9.57
C VAL A 383 -8.22 -19.56 -8.79
N SER A 384 -6.89 -19.60 -8.87
CA SER A 384 -6.09 -20.54 -8.08
C SER A 384 -6.30 -20.34 -6.58
N VAL A 385 -6.29 -19.10 -6.08
CA VAL A 385 -6.55 -18.83 -4.65
C VAL A 385 -7.99 -19.17 -4.27
N LEU A 386 -8.98 -18.86 -5.12
CA LEU A 386 -10.39 -19.20 -4.87
C LEU A 386 -10.61 -20.70 -4.77
N LEU A 387 -9.99 -21.48 -5.67
CA LEU A 387 -10.09 -22.95 -5.64
C LEU A 387 -9.43 -23.54 -4.38
N LEU A 388 -8.28 -23.00 -3.98
CA LEU A 388 -7.62 -23.39 -2.73
C LEU A 388 -8.48 -23.05 -1.51
N ALA A 389 -9.02 -21.83 -1.46
CA ALA A 389 -9.91 -21.40 -0.39
C ALA A 389 -11.17 -22.28 -0.31
N ALA A 390 -11.81 -22.58 -1.44
CA ALA A 390 -12.96 -23.48 -1.49
C ALA A 390 -12.61 -24.89 -0.97
N GLY A 391 -11.45 -25.43 -1.37
CA GLY A 391 -10.97 -26.72 -0.89
C GLY A 391 -10.75 -26.74 0.63
N VAL A 392 -10.13 -25.69 1.19
CA VAL A 392 -9.94 -25.55 2.64
C VAL A 392 -11.26 -25.40 3.38
N ALA A 393 -12.22 -24.65 2.82
CA ALA A 393 -13.53 -24.44 3.41
C ALA A 393 -14.39 -25.71 3.43
N VAL A 394 -14.27 -26.59 2.42
CA VAL A 394 -14.99 -27.88 2.38
C VAL A 394 -14.35 -28.91 3.31
N ALA A 395 -13.03 -28.83 3.52
CA ALA A 395 -12.30 -29.74 4.39
C ALA A 395 -12.30 -29.30 5.88
N SER A 396 -12.83 -28.12 6.17
CA SER A 396 -13.00 -27.56 7.51
C SER A 396 -14.48 -27.51 7.87
#